data_AF-A0A392NN76-F1
#
_entry.id   AF-A0A392NN76-F1
#
_cell.length_a   1.000
_cell.length_b   1.000
_cell.length_c   1.000
_cell.angle_alpha   90.00
_cell.angle_beta   90.00
_cell.angle_gamma   90.00
#
_symmetry.space_group_name_H-M   'P 1'
#
loop_
_entity.id
_entity.type
_entity.pdbx_description
1 polymer ?
#
loop_
_entity_poly.entity_id
_entity_poly.type
_entity_poly.pdbx_seq_one_letter_code
_entity_poly.pdbx_strand_id
1 'polypeptide(L)' 'AEAKILRGPHEDLESYLEAVDQLRSNVRFFSSKKSFKSSEGIINHANNLLAKAILKLEDEFKHLLTNYSSLR' A
#
# COMPACT_ATOMS: atom_id res chain seq x y z
N ALA A 1 -1.64 9.33 -3.54
CA ALA A 1 -1.33 8.00 -2.96
C ALA A 1 -2.56 7.09 -2.87
N GLU A 2 -3.62 7.45 -2.15
CA GLU A 2 -4.77 6.57 -1.87
C GLU A 2 -5.48 6.00 -3.10
N ALA A 3 -5.80 6.83 -4.11
CA ALA A 3 -6.42 6.36 -5.34
C ALA A 3 -5.59 5.28 -6.06
N LYS A 4 -4.25 5.38 -6.02
CA LYS A 4 -3.33 4.39 -6.59
C LYS A 4 -3.41 3.06 -5.82
N ILE A 5 -3.47 3.11 -4.48
CA ILE A 5 -3.63 1.90 -3.65
C ILE A 5 -4.94 1.17 -3.94
N LEU A 6 -6.04 1.92 -4.12
CA LEU A 6 -7.34 1.33 -4.42
C LEU A 6 -7.36 0.69 -5.82
N ARG A 7 -6.75 1.34 -6.81
CA ARG A 7 -6.64 0.86 -8.20
C ARG A 7 -5.84 -0.44 -8.31
N GLY A 8 -4.77 -0.59 -7.52
CA GLY A 8 -3.95 -1.81 -7.51
C GLY A 8 -2.70 -1.71 -8.40
N PRO A 9 -1.78 -2.69 -8.29
CA PRO A 9 -0.45 -2.63 -8.91
C PRO A 9 -0.42 -3.03 -10.39
N HIS A 10 -1.54 -3.54 -10.95
CA HIS A 10 -1.56 -4.21 -12.24
C HIS A 10 -1.16 -3.31 -13.43
N GLU A 11 -1.55 -2.03 -13.42
CA GLU A 11 -1.29 -1.13 -14.54
C GLU A 11 0.06 -0.41 -14.45
N ASP A 12 0.52 -0.13 -13.23
CA ASP A 12 1.78 0.56 -12.98
C ASP A 12 2.27 0.21 -11.57
N LEU A 13 3.09 -0.84 -11.51
CA LEU A 13 3.66 -1.34 -10.26
C LEU A 13 4.58 -0.31 -9.61
N GLU A 14 5.37 0.44 -10.40
CA GLU A 14 6.33 1.40 -9.87
C GLU A 14 5.60 2.57 -9.19
N SER A 15 4.64 3.18 -9.87
CA SER A 15 3.75 4.19 -9.28
C SER A 15 3.02 3.70 -8.03
N TYR A 16 2.66 2.42 -8.01
CA TYR A 16 1.96 1.81 -6.88
C TYR A 16 2.88 1.68 -5.67
N LEU A 17 4.12 1.21 -5.88
CA LEU A 17 5.13 1.12 -4.82
C LEU A 17 5.52 2.49 -4.28
N GLU A 18 5.65 3.52 -5.13
CA GLU A 18 5.84 4.89 -4.68
C GLU A 18 4.70 5.39 -3.78
N ALA A 19 3.45 5.03 -4.12
CA ALA A 19 2.30 5.38 -3.30
C ALA A 19 2.31 4.68 -1.93
N VAL A 20 2.77 3.42 -1.88
CA VAL A 20 2.97 2.67 -0.62
C VAL A 20 4.06 3.34 0.23
N ASP A 21 5.19 3.71 -0.36
CA ASP A 21 6.28 4.36 0.36
C ASP A 21 5.88 5.74 0.89
N GLN A 22 5.12 6.51 0.11
CA GLN A 22 4.55 7.77 0.58
C GLN A 22 3.61 7.55 1.77
N LEU A 23 2.76 6.53 1.75
CA LEU A 23 1.88 6.17 2.86
C LEU A 23 2.67 5.78 4.12
N ARG A 24 3.73 4.96 3.97
CA ARG A 24 4.63 4.60 5.07
C ARG A 24 5.32 5.82 5.67
N SER A 25 5.75 6.75 4.82
CA SER A 25 6.35 8.02 5.26
C SER A 25 5.37 8.85 6.08
N ASN A 26 4.11 8.95 5.63
CA ASN A 26 3.05 9.64 6.35
C ASN A 26 2.78 9.02 7.72
N VAL A 27 2.67 7.69 7.81
CA VAL A 27 2.50 6.98 9.09
C VAL A 27 3.64 7.31 10.05
N ARG A 28 4.89 7.26 9.59
CA ARG A 28 6.06 7.61 10.43
C ARG A 28 6.01 9.07 10.90
N PHE A 29 5.70 10.00 10.01
CA PHE A 29 5.60 11.42 10.32
C PHE A 29 4.54 11.67 11.39
N PHE A 30 3.31 11.18 11.20
CA PHE A 30 2.22 11.41 12.15
C PHE A 30 2.43 10.69 13.47
N SER A 31 3.06 9.51 13.46
CA SER A 31 3.42 8.77 14.69
C SER A 31 4.47 9.50 15.53
N SER A 32 5.37 10.26 14.90
CA SER A 32 6.38 11.07 15.61
C SER A 32 5.78 12.32 16.29
N LYS A 33 4.60 12.77 15.87
CA LYS A 33 3.87 13.94 16.39
C LYS A 33 2.83 13.52 17.43
N LYS A 34 3.30 12.85 18.51
CA LYS A 34 2.48 12.17 19.54
C LYS A 34 1.45 13.04 20.28
N SER A 35 1.52 14.37 20.18
CA SER A 35 0.62 15.30 20.89
C SER A 35 -0.68 15.63 20.14
N PHE A 36 -0.83 15.24 18.88
CA PHE A 36 -2.02 15.56 18.09
C PHE A 36 -3.06 14.45 18.16
N LYS A 37 -4.11 14.60 18.99
CA LYS A 37 -5.24 13.65 19.02
C LYS A 37 -5.89 13.40 17.64
N SER A 38 -5.78 14.37 16.73
CA SER A 38 -6.29 14.24 15.36
C SER A 38 -5.44 13.30 14.47
N SER A 39 -4.21 12.96 14.86
CA SER A 39 -3.33 12.11 14.04
C SER A 39 -3.67 10.62 14.14
N GLU A 40 -4.30 10.18 15.22
CA GLU A 40 -4.61 8.76 15.45
C GLU A 40 -5.56 8.18 14.39
N GLY A 41 -6.61 8.93 14.02
CA GLY A 41 -7.53 8.53 12.95
C GLY A 41 -6.85 8.47 11.58
N ILE A 42 -5.94 9.40 11.29
CA ILE A 42 -5.16 9.44 10.05
C ILE A 42 -4.19 8.25 9.99
N ILE A 43 -3.51 7.96 11.08
CA ILE A 43 -2.59 6.81 11.20
C ILE A 43 -3.36 5.51 11.01
N ASN A 44 -4.52 5.35 11.64
CA ASN A 44 -5.34 4.16 11.49
C ASN A 44 -5.82 3.97 10.04
N HIS A 45 -6.30 5.04 9.40
CA HIS A 45 -6.69 5.01 7.99
C HIS A 45 -5.52 4.63 7.08
N ALA A 46 -4.35 5.24 7.29
CA ALA A 46 -3.14 4.93 6.54
C ALA A 46 -2.69 3.48 6.72
N ASN A 47 -2.75 2.94 7.95
CA ASN A 47 -2.46 1.53 8.22
C ASN A 47 -3.45 0.59 7.52
N ASN A 48 -4.74 0.92 7.48
CA ASN A 48 -5.74 0.14 6.74
C ASN A 48 -5.45 0.13 5.23
N LEU A 49 -5.03 1.26 4.67
CA LEU A 49 -4.60 1.33 3.27
C LEU A 49 -3.33 0.51 3.01
N LEU A 50 -2.36 0.51 3.93
CA LEU A 50 -1.17 -0.32 3.83
C LEU A 50 -1.51 -1.82 3.87
N ALA A 51 -2.44 -2.24 4.74
CA ALA A 51 -2.91 -3.63 4.79
C ALA A 51 -3.55 -4.05 3.45
N LYS A 52 -4.42 -3.20 2.88
CA LYS A 52 -4.98 -3.42 1.53
C LYS A 52 -3.88 -3.47 0.47
N ALA A 53 -2.86 -2.64 0.61
CA ALA A 53 -1.78 -2.58 -0.36
C ALA A 53 -0.99 -3.88 -0.42
N ILE A 54 -0.73 -4.49 0.75
CA ILE A 54 -0.06 -5.78 0.89
C ILE A 54 -0.88 -6.89 0.22
N LEU A 55 -2.17 -6.98 0.53
CA LEU A 55 -3.05 -8.01 -0.07
C LEU A 55 -3.05 -7.95 -1.61
N LYS A 56 -3.13 -6.74 -2.17
CA LYS A 56 -3.08 -6.55 -3.63
C LYS A 56 -1.74 -6.95 -4.24
N LEU A 57 -0.62 -6.73 -3.53
CA LEU A 57 0.71 -7.18 -4.00
C LEU A 57 0.83 -8.70 -3.93
N GLU A 58 0.32 -9.33 -2.88
CA GLU A 58 0.29 -10.79 -2.75
C GLU A 58 -0.53 -11.43 -3.88
N ASP A 59 -1.69 -10.86 -4.21
CA ASP A 59 -2.53 -11.35 -5.30
C ASP A 59 -1.87 -11.17 -6.67
N GLU A 60 -1.25 -10.02 -6.94
CA GLU A 60 -0.50 -9.81 -8.18
C GLU A 60 0.69 -10.77 -8.28
N PHE A 61 1.42 -10.99 -7.18
CA PHE A 61 2.53 -11.94 -7.15
C PHE A 61 2.07 -13.37 -7.43
N LYS A 62 0.95 -13.82 -6.83
CA LYS A 62 0.34 -15.12 -7.14
C LYS A 62 -0.09 -15.21 -8.60
N HIS A 63 -0.69 -14.15 -9.15
CA HIS A 63 -1.12 -14.10 -10.54
C HIS A 63 0.07 -14.25 -11.50
N LEU A 64 1.17 -13.53 -11.24
CA LEU A 64 2.42 -13.69 -11.98
C LEU A 64 2.95 -15.12 -11.85
N LEU A 65 3.03 -15.68 -10.64
CA LEU A 65 3.47 -17.06 -10.45
C LEU A 65 2.62 -18.04 -11.25
N THR A 66 1.29 -17.95 -11.20
CA THR A 66 0.41 -18.85 -11.97
C THR A 66 0.67 -18.73 -13.47
N ASN A 67 0.73 -17.51 -14.02
CA ASN A 67 0.90 -17.31 -15.46
C ASN A 67 2.27 -17.76 -15.96
N TYR A 68 3.34 -17.48 -15.22
CA TYR A 68 4.70 -17.82 -15.65
C TYR A 68 5.11 -19.26 -15.28
N SER A 69 4.54 -19.85 -14.23
CA SER A 69 4.84 -21.23 -13.82
C SER A 69 4.02 -22.26 -14.59
N SER A 70 2.82 -21.88 -15.07
CA SER A 70 1.98 -22.74 -15.93
C SER A 70 2.48 -22.80 -17.38
N LEU A 71 3.39 -21.90 -17.78
CA LEU A 71 3.92 -21.81 -19.14
C LEU A 71 5.15 -22.72 -19.37
N ARG A 72 5.37 -23.70 -18.49
CA ARG A 72 6.48 -24.65 -18.55
C ARG A 72 5.97 -26.09 -18.60
#